data_AF-A0A8X7QW29-F1
#
_entry.id   AF-A0A8X7QW29-F1
#
_cell.length_a   1.000
_cell.length_b   1.000
_cell.length_c   1.000
_cell.angle_alpha   90.00
_cell.angle_beta   90.00
_cell.angle_gamma   90.00
#
_symmetry.space_group_name_H-M   'P 1'
#
loop_
_entity.id
_entity.type
_entity.pdbx_description
1 polymer ?
#
loop_
_entity_poly.entity_id
_entity_poly.type
_entity_poly.pdbx_seq_one_letter_code
_entity_poly.pdbx_strand_id
1 'polypeptide(L)'
;MAMAVAPLEICVKTSITTPNKLGDCPFCQRELLTMEEKHVPYDMKMVDLSNKPEWFLKISAEGKVPVVKFDEKWVPDSDVITQTLEDKYPEPPLATPPEKASVLEDYKARGTQAAPYLTSTFYIELSETKDLVFIRGDVVFTSKLTDEEAKWIMETAQSFYLNDTRYKLLER
;
A
#
# COMPACT_ATOMS: atom_id res chain seq x y z
N MET A 1 11.02 23.51 -19.32
CA MET A 1 11.75 23.56 -18.03
C MET A 1 10.83 22.96 -16.99
N ALA A 2 11.15 21.78 -16.46
CA ALA A 2 10.40 21.24 -15.33
C ALA A 2 10.69 22.12 -14.11
N MET A 3 9.65 22.68 -13.50
CA MET A 3 9.77 23.35 -12.21
C MET A 3 10.26 22.32 -11.20
N ALA A 4 11.35 22.60 -10.50
CA ALA A 4 11.82 21.73 -9.42
C ALA A 4 10.77 21.77 -8.30
N VAL A 5 9.94 20.74 -8.21
CA VAL A 5 8.96 20.58 -7.14
C VAL A 5 9.74 20.23 -5.87
N ALA A 6 9.53 20.99 -4.79
CA ALA A 6 10.12 20.69 -3.50
C ALA A 6 9.62 19.32 -3.00
N PRO A 7 10.46 18.53 -2.29
CA PRO A 7 10.04 17.23 -1.79
C PRO A 7 8.86 17.36 -0.82
N LEU A 8 7.87 16.49 -0.94
CA LEU A 8 6.81 16.34 0.05
C LEU A 8 7.37 15.75 1.35
N GLU A 9 6.74 16.02 2.48
CA GLU A 9 7.11 15.37 3.74
C GLU A 9 6.06 14.30 4.08
N ILE A 10 6.49 13.06 4.35
CA ILE A 10 5.60 11.97 4.74
C ILE A 10 6.04 11.35 6.08
N CYS A 11 5.12 11.27 7.04
CA CYS A 11 5.31 10.52 8.27
C CYS A 11 4.95 9.05 8.06
N VAL A 12 5.91 8.17 8.29
CA VAL A 12 5.78 6.71 8.09
C VAL A 12 6.12 5.93 9.34
N LYS A 13 5.58 4.72 9.47
CA LYS A 13 5.89 3.82 10.58
C LYS A 13 7.36 3.41 10.52
N THR A 14 8.09 3.50 11.63
CA THR A 14 9.41 2.86 11.78
C THR A 14 9.26 1.37 12.10
N SER A 15 10.22 0.56 11.67
CA SER A 15 10.28 -0.85 12.03
C SER A 15 10.52 -1.02 13.53
N ILE A 16 9.78 -1.97 14.13
CA ILE A 16 9.92 -2.36 15.53
C ILE A 16 11.06 -3.36 15.75
N THR A 17 11.45 -4.09 14.70
CA THR A 17 12.46 -5.16 14.77
C THR A 17 13.81 -4.69 14.25
N THR A 18 13.85 -3.65 13.41
CA THR A 18 15.09 -3.13 12.82
C THR A 18 15.14 -1.62 12.98
N PRO A 19 16.05 -1.09 13.84
CA PRO A 19 16.18 0.35 14.03
C PRO A 19 16.46 1.09 12.73
N ASN A 20 15.90 2.29 12.59
CA ASN A 20 16.08 3.18 11.43
C ASN A 20 15.69 2.56 10.07
N LYS A 21 14.76 1.61 10.07
CA LYS A 21 14.17 1.05 8.86
C LYS A 21 12.69 1.37 8.76
N LEU A 22 12.18 1.39 7.54
CA LEU A 22 10.75 1.48 7.27
C LEU A 22 10.04 0.28 7.92
N GLY A 23 8.92 0.56 8.57
CA GLY A 23 8.08 -0.45 9.20
C GLY A 23 7.12 -1.13 8.23
N ASP A 24 6.34 -2.04 8.80
CA ASP A 24 5.38 -2.92 8.15
C ASP A 24 3.98 -2.29 8.00
N CYS A 25 3.88 -0.97 7.84
CA CYS A 25 2.58 -0.32 7.67
C CYS A 25 2.14 -0.37 6.19
N PRO A 26 1.09 -1.15 5.84
CA PRO A 26 0.66 -1.28 4.45
C PRO A 26 0.13 0.05 3.88
N PHE A 27 -0.49 0.89 4.73
CA PHE A 27 -0.95 2.21 4.32
C PHE A 27 0.21 3.17 4.01
N CYS A 28 1.30 3.12 4.78
CA CYS A 28 2.51 3.88 4.47
C CYS A 28 3.13 3.39 3.16
N GLN A 29 3.23 2.07 2.98
CA GLN A 29 3.74 1.48 1.75
C GLN A 29 2.92 1.90 0.53
N ARG A 30 1.58 1.94 0.65
CA ARG A 30 0.70 2.43 -0.42
C ARG A 30 1.07 3.85 -0.84
N GLU A 31 1.15 4.79 0.10
CA GLU A 31 1.46 6.18 -0.26
C GLU A 31 2.89 6.35 -0.79
N LEU A 32 3.86 5.62 -0.25
CA LEU A 32 5.23 5.61 -0.77
C LEU A 32 5.26 5.10 -2.21
N LEU A 33 4.59 3.99 -2.51
CA LEU A 33 4.47 3.45 -3.87
C LEU A 33 3.76 4.44 -4.81
N THR A 34 2.68 5.08 -4.35
CA THR A 34 1.97 6.12 -5.12
C THR A 34 2.91 7.28 -5.46
N MET A 35 3.73 7.74 -4.51
CA MET A 35 4.68 8.83 -4.74
C MET A 35 5.83 8.41 -5.67
N GLU A 36 6.36 7.19 -5.53
CA GLU A 36 7.40 6.63 -6.41
C GLU A 36 6.92 6.52 -7.86
N GLU A 37 5.74 5.94 -8.08
CA GLU A 37 5.14 5.75 -9.40
C GLU A 37 4.80 7.09 -10.06
N LYS A 38 4.38 8.08 -9.26
CA LYS A 38 4.15 9.46 -9.73
C LYS A 38 5.41 10.30 -9.86
N HIS A 39 6.58 9.74 -9.51
CA HIS A 39 7.87 10.43 -9.51
C HIS A 39 7.85 11.74 -8.69
N VAL A 40 7.08 11.74 -7.61
CA VAL A 40 6.99 12.86 -6.69
C VAL A 40 8.11 12.73 -5.66
N PRO A 41 9.04 13.69 -5.56
CA PRO A 41 10.09 13.62 -4.55
C PRO A 41 9.48 13.75 -3.14
N TYR A 42 10.00 13.00 -2.18
CA TYR A 42 9.54 13.05 -0.79
C TYR A 42 10.63 12.73 0.23
N ASP A 43 10.45 13.23 1.45
CA ASP A 43 11.27 12.96 2.63
C ASP A 43 10.46 12.17 3.66
N MET A 44 11.00 11.02 4.08
CA MET A 44 10.39 10.19 5.12
C MET A 44 10.76 10.67 6.52
N LYS A 45 9.72 10.92 7.33
CA LYS A 45 9.83 11.10 8.77
C LYS A 45 9.39 9.83 9.48
N MET A 46 10.35 9.10 10.03
CA MET A 46 10.11 7.85 10.75
C MET A 46 9.44 8.15 12.10
N VAL A 47 8.29 7.52 12.35
CA VAL A 47 7.51 7.65 13.57
C VAL A 47 7.47 6.30 14.28
N ASP A 48 7.95 6.28 15.52
CA ASP A 48 7.72 5.17 16.44
C ASP A 48 6.29 5.25 16.99
N LEU A 49 5.44 4.31 16.58
CA LEU A 49 4.05 4.24 17.04
C LEU A 49 3.92 3.67 18.46
N SER A 50 4.94 2.98 18.99
CA SER A 50 5.01 2.49 20.37
C SER A 50 5.40 3.61 21.33
N ASN A 51 6.17 4.58 20.85
CA ASN A 51 6.59 5.76 21.60
C ASN A 51 6.45 7.02 20.72
N LYS A 52 5.20 7.48 20.56
CA LYS A 52 4.86 8.58 19.64
C LYS A 52 5.55 9.88 20.08
N PRO A 53 6.39 10.49 19.23
CA PRO A 53 7.08 11.71 19.61
C PRO A 53 6.12 12.91 19.68
N GLU A 54 6.37 13.84 20.59
CA GLU A 54 5.49 15.01 20.82
C GLU A 54 5.29 15.87 19.56
N TRP A 55 6.33 16.02 18.74
CA TRP A 55 6.24 16.78 17.50
C TRP A 55 5.22 16.16 16.52
N PHE A 56 5.10 14.84 16.54
CA PHE A 56 4.17 14.11 15.67
C PHE A 56 2.72 14.30 16.15
N LEU A 57 2.48 14.24 17.46
CA LEU A 57 1.15 14.48 18.01
C LEU A 57 0.65 15.91 17.80
N LYS A 58 1.56 16.88 17.65
CA LYS A 58 1.21 18.26 17.29
C LYS A 58 0.71 18.39 15.84
N ILE A 59 1.18 17.53 14.93
CA ILE A 59 0.77 17.54 13.51
C ILE A 59 -0.40 16.59 13.24
N SER A 60 -0.51 15.50 13.99
CA SER A 60 -1.54 14.48 13.88
C SER A 60 -2.01 14.08 15.28
N ALA A 61 -3.09 14.71 15.74
CA ALA A 61 -3.65 14.46 17.08
C ALA A 61 -4.11 13.00 17.26
N GLU A 62 -4.49 12.34 16.18
CA GLU A 62 -4.85 10.91 16.19
C GLU A 62 -3.61 10.01 16.36
N GLY A 63 -2.43 10.52 16.05
CA GLY A 63 -1.17 9.79 16.15
C GLY A 63 -1.15 8.55 15.25
N LYS A 64 -1.78 8.62 14.06
CA LYS A 64 -1.80 7.58 13.04
C LYS A 64 -0.94 7.98 11.85
N VAL A 65 -0.38 6.98 11.17
CA VAL A 65 0.37 7.12 9.92
C VAL A 65 -0.33 6.30 8.82
N PRO A 66 -0.18 6.66 7.54
CA PRO A 66 0.62 7.77 7.00
C PRO A 66 0.00 9.15 7.27
N VAL A 67 0.84 10.18 7.26
CA VAL A 67 0.44 11.60 7.22
C VAL A 67 1.35 12.32 6.26
N VAL A 68 0.81 13.02 5.28
CA VAL A 68 1.58 13.74 4.25
C VAL A 68 1.37 15.23 4.38
N LYS A 69 2.43 16.02 4.21
CA LYS A 69 2.36 17.47 4.18
C LYS A 69 2.22 17.97 2.75
N PHE A 70 1.08 18.60 2.44
CA PHE A 70 0.81 19.29 1.19
C PHE A 70 0.63 20.78 1.43
N ASP A 71 1.37 21.64 0.73
CA ASP A 71 1.27 23.11 0.81
C ASP A 71 1.14 23.63 2.26
N GLU A 72 1.99 23.15 3.18
CA GLU A 72 1.98 23.43 4.63
C GLU A 72 0.88 22.79 5.49
N LYS A 73 -0.03 22.02 4.90
CA LYS A 73 -1.07 21.29 5.63
C LYS A 73 -0.76 19.79 5.75
N TRP A 74 -0.81 19.27 6.96
CA TRP A 74 -0.73 17.83 7.21
C TRP A 74 -2.08 17.16 6.94
N VAL A 75 -2.08 16.17 6.06
CA VAL A 75 -3.24 15.39 5.65
C VAL A 75 -3.06 13.95 6.14
N PRO A 76 -3.89 13.49 7.11
CA PRO A 76 -3.97 12.09 7.50
C PRO A 76 -4.94 11.31 6.60
N ASP A 77 -5.10 10.02 6.89
CA ASP A 77 -5.94 9.06 6.16
C ASP A 77 -5.40 8.72 4.77
N SER A 78 -5.02 7.46 4.58
CA SER A 78 -4.43 7.01 3.32
C SER A 78 -5.34 7.31 2.13
N ASP A 79 -6.66 7.14 2.23
CA ASP A 79 -7.56 7.33 1.08
C ASP A 79 -7.61 8.80 0.67
N VAL A 80 -7.64 9.70 1.65
CA VAL A 80 -7.57 11.14 1.41
C VAL A 80 -6.20 11.54 0.86
N ILE A 81 -5.12 10.94 1.36
CA ILE A 81 -3.75 11.21 0.88
C ILE A 81 -3.61 10.75 -0.58
N THR A 82 -4.02 9.52 -0.91
CA THR A 82 -3.95 8.99 -2.28
C THR A 82 -4.78 9.85 -3.23
N GLN A 83 -6.00 10.23 -2.85
CA GLN A 83 -6.81 11.13 -3.67
C GLN A 83 -6.14 12.49 -3.85
N THR A 84 -5.54 13.05 -2.79
CA THR A 84 -4.82 14.33 -2.87
C THR A 84 -3.59 14.24 -3.77
N LEU A 85 -2.87 13.11 -3.75
CA LEU A 85 -1.76 12.84 -4.67
C LEU A 85 -2.23 12.73 -6.12
N GLU A 86 -3.36 12.05 -6.35
CA GLU A 86 -3.98 11.95 -7.68
C GLU A 86 -4.39 13.33 -8.21
N ASP A 87 -5.02 14.16 -7.39
CA ASP A 87 -5.49 15.48 -7.79
C ASP A 87 -4.33 16.45 -8.08
N LYS A 88 -3.26 16.40 -7.28
CA LYS A 88 -2.08 17.29 -7.43
C LYS A 88 -1.10 16.83 -8.51
N TYR A 89 -0.99 15.52 -8.70
CA TYR A 89 -0.06 14.87 -9.62
C TYR A 89 -0.85 13.89 -10.50
N PRO A 90 -1.64 14.40 -11.46
CA PRO A 90 -2.59 13.58 -12.23
C PRO A 90 -1.90 12.60 -13.19
N GLU A 91 -0.61 12.77 -13.47
CA GLU A 91 0.14 11.93 -14.39
C GLU A 91 1.29 11.21 -13.66
N PRO A 92 1.42 9.88 -13.80
CA PRO A 92 0.45 8.97 -14.41
C PRO A 92 -0.80 8.78 -13.53
N PRO A 93 -1.98 8.51 -14.11
CA PRO A 93 -3.20 8.27 -13.35
C PRO A 93 -3.14 6.89 -12.66
N LEU A 94 -3.39 6.87 -11.35
CA LEU A 94 -3.34 5.65 -10.52
C LEU A 94 -4.68 5.28 -9.88
N ALA A 95 -5.71 6.09 -10.08
CA ALA A 95 -7.05 5.77 -9.61
C ALA A 95 -7.56 4.46 -10.24
N THR A 96 -8.02 3.53 -9.41
CA THR A 96 -8.69 2.32 -9.89
C THR A 96 -9.95 2.74 -10.65
N PRO A 97 -10.08 2.36 -11.94
CA PRO A 97 -11.28 2.67 -12.71
C PRO A 97 -12.53 2.16 -11.97
N PRO A 98 -13.63 2.94 -11.91
CA PRO A 98 -14.82 2.62 -11.12
C PRO A 98 -15.39 1.20 -11.36
N GLU A 99 -15.20 0.66 -12.56
CA GLU A 99 -15.60 -0.69 -12.96
C GLU A 99 -14.82 -1.84 -12.27
N LYS A 100 -13.72 -1.57 -11.56
CA LYS A 100 -12.82 -2.58 -10.95
C LYS A 100 -12.74 -2.56 -9.42
N ALA A 101 -13.46 -1.69 -8.73
CA ALA A 101 -13.45 -1.59 -7.27
C ALA A 101 -14.56 -2.45 -6.64
N SER A 102 -14.23 -3.55 -5.93
CA SER A 102 -15.19 -4.21 -5.02
C SER A 102 -15.01 -3.68 -3.60
N VAL A 103 -16.10 -3.35 -2.93
CA VAL A 103 -16.13 -2.33 -1.87
C VAL A 103 -16.53 -2.88 -0.50
N LEU A 104 -15.93 -2.32 0.56
CA LEU A 104 -16.17 -2.58 1.99
C LEU A 104 -17.67 -2.60 2.39
N GLU A 105 -18.52 -1.91 1.64
CA GLU A 105 -19.97 -1.94 1.83
C GLU A 105 -20.58 -3.33 1.66
N ASP A 106 -20.00 -4.18 0.80
CA ASP A 106 -20.58 -5.50 0.51
C ASP A 106 -20.34 -6.51 1.65
N TYR A 107 -19.21 -6.40 2.37
CA TYR A 107 -18.95 -7.13 3.62
C TYR A 107 -19.84 -6.65 4.76
N LYS A 108 -20.00 -5.32 4.89
CA LYS A 108 -20.89 -4.72 5.91
C LYS A 108 -22.33 -5.21 5.74
N ALA A 109 -22.79 -5.41 4.50
CA ALA A 109 -24.15 -5.86 4.20
C ALA A 109 -24.37 -7.38 4.40
N ARG A 110 -23.35 -8.23 4.24
CA ARG A 110 -23.54 -9.70 4.11
C ARG A 110 -22.71 -10.58 5.07
N GLY A 111 -21.90 -9.99 5.96
CA GLY A 111 -21.15 -10.72 6.98
C GLY A 111 -20.22 -11.81 6.40
N THR A 112 -20.11 -12.97 7.05
CA THR A 112 -19.26 -14.10 6.60
C THR A 112 -19.73 -14.78 5.31
N GLN A 113 -20.84 -14.31 4.71
CA GLN A 113 -21.33 -14.77 3.40
C GLN A 113 -20.87 -13.86 2.25
N ALA A 114 -20.12 -12.78 2.52
CA ALA A 114 -19.41 -12.05 1.49
C ALA A 114 -18.21 -12.89 1.02
N ALA A 115 -18.18 -13.23 -0.27
CA ALA A 115 -17.15 -14.10 -0.82
C ALA A 115 -15.86 -13.33 -1.12
N PRO A 116 -14.68 -13.74 -0.61
CA PRO A 116 -13.43 -13.28 -1.19
C PRO A 116 -13.22 -14.02 -2.52
N TYR A 117 -12.95 -13.25 -3.57
CA TYR A 117 -12.63 -13.81 -4.89
C TYR A 117 -11.20 -14.38 -4.96
N LEU A 118 -10.31 -13.98 -4.04
CA LEU A 118 -8.92 -14.41 -3.93
C LEU A 118 -8.49 -14.58 -2.46
N THR A 119 -7.65 -15.59 -2.17
CA THR A 119 -6.94 -15.76 -0.89
C THR A 119 -5.43 -15.93 -1.13
N SER A 120 -4.56 -15.31 -0.31
CA SER A 120 -3.09 -15.45 -0.40
C SER A 120 -2.48 -16.04 0.86
N THR A 121 -1.57 -17.02 0.71
CA THR A 121 -0.88 -17.75 1.80
C THR A 121 0.64 -17.65 1.63
N PHE A 122 1.37 -17.44 2.72
CA PHE A 122 2.83 -17.22 2.73
C PHE A 122 3.58 -18.38 3.41
N TYR A 123 4.72 -18.76 2.85
CA TYR A 123 5.62 -19.82 3.33
C TYR A 123 7.04 -19.25 3.50
N ILE A 124 7.53 -19.26 4.74
CA ILE A 124 8.71 -18.49 5.16
C ILE A 124 9.92 -19.36 5.52
N GLU A 125 9.86 -20.67 5.30
CA GLU A 125 10.84 -21.67 5.74
C GLU A 125 12.23 -21.47 5.11
N LEU A 126 12.32 -20.75 4.00
CA LEU A 126 13.57 -20.43 3.30
C LEU A 126 14.08 -19.01 3.53
N SER A 127 13.34 -18.20 4.30
CA SER A 127 13.66 -16.78 4.49
C SER A 127 15.01 -16.58 5.20
N GLU A 128 15.29 -17.32 6.27
CA GLU A 128 16.53 -17.14 7.04
C GLU A 128 17.80 -17.65 6.33
N THR A 129 17.66 -18.66 5.47
CA THR A 129 18.82 -19.32 4.83
C THR A 129 19.09 -18.84 3.42
N LYS A 130 18.07 -18.34 2.72
CA LYS A 130 18.15 -17.96 1.31
C LYS A 130 17.55 -16.59 1.02
N ASP A 131 17.04 -15.89 2.03
CA ASP A 131 16.36 -14.59 1.90
C ASP A 131 15.18 -14.64 0.91
N LEU A 132 14.43 -15.76 0.94
CA LEU A 132 13.29 -16.02 0.05
C LEU A 132 12.03 -16.42 0.83
N VAL A 133 10.90 -15.81 0.46
CA VAL A 133 9.54 -16.16 0.93
C VAL A 133 8.70 -16.58 -0.27
N PHE A 134 7.95 -17.67 -0.14
CA PHE A 134 7.04 -18.13 -1.19
C PHE A 134 5.60 -17.71 -0.87
N ILE A 135 4.87 -17.24 -1.88
CA ILE A 135 3.49 -16.79 -1.74
C ILE A 135 2.64 -17.57 -2.73
N ARG A 136 1.50 -18.10 -2.25
CA ARG A 136 0.50 -18.75 -3.07
C ARG A 136 -0.82 -18.00 -2.99
N GLY A 137 -1.31 -17.51 -4.13
CA GLY A 137 -2.69 -17.02 -4.27
C GLY A 137 -3.59 -18.10 -4.85
N ASP A 138 -4.79 -18.25 -4.31
CA ASP A 138 -5.83 -19.17 -4.80
C ASP A 138 -7.14 -18.40 -5.03
N VAL A 139 -7.75 -18.60 -6.19
CA VAL A 139 -9.08 -18.07 -6.54
C VAL A 139 -10.13 -19.07 -6.07
N VAL A 140 -11.00 -18.64 -5.15
CA VAL A 140 -11.86 -19.54 -4.37
C VAL A 140 -13.19 -19.85 -5.08
N PHE A 141 -13.66 -18.98 -5.98
CA PHE A 141 -14.95 -19.13 -6.68
C PHE A 141 -14.84 -18.88 -8.18
N THR A 142 -14.25 -19.82 -8.90
CA THR A 142 -14.02 -19.77 -10.36
C THR A 142 -15.30 -19.72 -11.21
N SER A 143 -16.46 -20.10 -10.66
CA SER A 143 -17.74 -20.01 -11.36
C SER A 143 -18.40 -18.64 -11.29
N LYS A 144 -17.85 -17.74 -10.45
CA LYS A 144 -18.35 -16.37 -10.25
C LYS A 144 -17.37 -15.30 -10.71
N LEU A 145 -16.28 -15.72 -11.34
CA LEU A 145 -15.27 -14.88 -11.98
C LEU A 145 -15.00 -15.46 -13.36
N THR A 146 -14.68 -14.60 -14.31
CA THR A 146 -14.08 -15.05 -15.57
C THR A 146 -12.60 -15.36 -15.37
N ASP A 147 -12.02 -16.18 -16.25
CA ASP A 147 -10.60 -16.53 -16.19
C ASP A 147 -9.68 -15.30 -16.30
N GLU A 148 -10.12 -14.25 -16.99
CA GLU A 148 -9.38 -12.99 -17.15
C GLU A 148 -9.40 -12.15 -15.86
N GLU A 149 -10.53 -12.08 -15.16
CA GLU A 149 -10.63 -11.40 -13.85
C GLU A 149 -9.85 -12.15 -12.77
N ALA A 150 -9.92 -13.49 -12.78
CA ALA A 150 -9.14 -14.34 -11.88
C ALA A 150 -7.62 -14.14 -12.10
N LYS A 151 -7.18 -14.06 -13.36
CA LYS A 151 -5.78 -13.80 -13.71
C LYS A 151 -5.32 -12.41 -13.28
N TRP A 152 -6.12 -11.37 -13.55
CA TRP A 152 -5.79 -10.00 -13.18
C TRP A 152 -5.68 -9.81 -11.66
N ILE A 153 -6.56 -10.46 -10.89
CA ILE A 153 -6.54 -10.42 -9.41
C ILE A 153 -5.26 -11.10 -8.87
N MET A 154 -4.86 -12.22 -9.46
CA MET A 154 -3.60 -12.91 -9.12
C MET A 154 -2.36 -12.08 -9.47
N GLU A 155 -2.32 -11.46 -10.64
CA GLU A 155 -1.22 -10.59 -11.09
C GLU A 155 -1.11 -9.32 -10.23
N THR A 156 -2.25 -8.77 -9.79
CA THR A 156 -2.28 -7.60 -8.92
C THR A 156 -1.80 -7.93 -7.51
N ALA A 157 -2.18 -9.08 -6.95
CA ALA A 157 -1.65 -9.54 -5.67
C ALA A 157 -0.14 -9.85 -5.76
N GLN A 158 0.32 -10.41 -6.87
CA GLN A 158 1.75 -10.60 -7.13
C GLN A 158 2.47 -9.24 -7.21
N SER A 159 1.98 -8.29 -8.00
CA SER A 159 2.58 -6.96 -8.09
C SER A 159 2.62 -6.30 -6.72
N PHE A 160 1.50 -6.24 -5.99
CA PHE A 160 1.44 -5.58 -4.68
C PHE A 160 2.41 -6.17 -3.63
N TYR A 161 2.53 -7.49 -3.55
CA TYR A 161 3.39 -8.15 -2.54
C TYR A 161 4.83 -8.43 -3.00
N LEU A 162 5.08 -8.46 -4.32
CA LEU A 162 6.34 -8.91 -4.91
C LEU A 162 6.86 -7.94 -5.99
N ASN A 163 6.54 -6.63 -5.93
CA ASN A 163 6.98 -5.61 -6.90
C ASN A 163 8.50 -5.37 -6.92
N ASP A 164 9.29 -6.42 -7.07
CA ASP A 164 10.73 -6.42 -7.06
C ASP A 164 11.22 -7.53 -8.00
N THR A 165 12.08 -7.14 -8.93
CA THR A 165 12.67 -7.98 -9.99
C THR A 165 13.36 -9.26 -9.49
N ARG A 166 13.62 -9.38 -8.19
CA ARG A 166 14.20 -10.57 -7.54
C ARG A 166 13.20 -11.72 -7.35
N TYR A 167 11.89 -11.49 -7.51
CA TYR A 167 10.84 -12.51 -7.34
C TYR A 167 10.17 -12.84 -8.68
N LYS A 168 9.70 -14.08 -8.86
CA LYS A 168 9.12 -14.58 -10.13
C LYS A 168 7.86 -15.42 -9.90
N LEU A 169 6.82 -15.20 -10.69
CA LEU A 169 5.62 -16.05 -10.72
C LEU A 169 5.95 -17.42 -11.30
N LEU A 170 5.54 -18.48 -10.61
CA LEU A 170 5.63 -19.85 -11.08
C LEU A 170 4.21 -20.39 -11.25
N GLU A 171 3.75 -20.44 -12.50
CA GLU A 171 2.51 -21.12 -12.87
C GLU A 171 2.72 -22.63 -12.83
N ARG A 172 1.64 -23.38 -12.55
CA ARG A 172 1.67 -24.85 -12.49
C ARG A 172 1.20 -25.47 -13.80
#